data_AF-A0A9N7N022-F1
#
_entry.id   AF-A0A9N7N022-F1
#
_cell.length_a   1.000
_cell.length_b   1.000
_cell.length_c   1.000
_cell.angle_alpha   90.00
_cell.angle_beta   90.00
_cell.angle_gamma   90.00
#
_symmetry.space_group_name_H-M   'P 1'
#
loop_
_entity.id
_entity.type
_entity.pdbx_description
1 polymer ?
#
loop_
_entity_poly.entity_id
_entity_poly.type
_entity_poly.pdbx_seq_one_letter_code
_entity_poly.pdbx_strand_id
1 'polypeptide(L)'
;MSARSTQNLPKSKSNSHPLNSLKNNKFSPLFPLYSRPDFADLDGDRRPGGGTANTTDGAGVTALLRRTWDIPQRSSVTGRPSVGVKEIPAHTVSRQTAMAEKKQLIALGFEGSANKIGVGVVTLDGTILSNPRHTYITPPGQGFLPRETAQHHLLHVLPLVNSALQEAKITPEQVDCLCYTKGPGMGAPLQVSAIVVRILSQLWKKPIVAVNHCVAHIEMGRIVTGADDPVVLYVSGGNTQVIAYSEGRYRIFGETIDIAVGNCLDRFARVLTLSNDPSPGYNIEQLAKKGEKFIDLPYVVKGMDVSFSGILSYIEATANEKLKNNECTPADLCYSLQETLFAMLVEITERAMAHCDTKDVLIVGGVGCNERLQEMMRTMCGERGGKLFATDDRYCIDNGAMIAYTGLLAYAHGITTPLEESTFTQRFRTDEVLAVWRGKEHSFADHCETKSS
;
A
#
# COMPACT_ATOMS: atom_id res chain seq x y z
N MET A 1 34.98 -2.18 -73.75
CA MET A 1 35.43 -3.57 -73.48
C MET A 1 34.67 -4.05 -72.26
N SER A 2 33.53 -4.73 -72.46
CA SER A 2 33.35 -6.20 -72.39
C SER A 2 32.77 -6.58 -71.01
N ALA A 3 31.46 -6.70 -70.83
CA ALA A 3 30.55 -7.83 -71.18
C ALA A 3 30.52 -8.91 -70.06
N ARG A 4 29.34 -9.12 -69.41
CA ARG A 4 28.37 -10.26 -69.57
C ARG A 4 28.82 -11.54 -68.79
N SER A 5 28.02 -12.40 -68.17
CA SER A 5 26.58 -12.74 -68.26
C SER A 5 26.17 -13.85 -67.23
N THR A 6 24.94 -13.75 -66.67
CA THR A 6 23.84 -14.75 -66.53
C THR A 6 23.93 -16.18 -65.90
N GLN A 7 22.80 -16.51 -65.20
CA GLN A 7 22.08 -17.82 -65.02
C GLN A 7 22.62 -18.84 -63.97
N ASN A 8 21.86 -19.67 -63.21
CA ASN A 8 20.43 -20.07 -63.13
C ASN A 8 20.12 -20.98 -61.88
N LEU A 9 18.86 -20.95 -61.39
CA LEU A 9 17.99 -22.05 -60.79
C LEU A 9 18.29 -22.69 -59.40
N PRO A 10 17.32 -23.39 -58.71
CA PRO A 10 15.89 -23.70 -59.02
C PRO A 10 14.83 -23.50 -57.88
N LYS A 11 13.55 -23.71 -58.25
CA LYS A 11 12.31 -23.81 -57.44
C LYS A 11 12.01 -25.26 -56.97
N SER A 12 11.36 -25.43 -55.81
CA SER A 12 10.48 -26.57 -55.44
C SER A 12 9.38 -26.07 -54.46
N LYS A 13 8.09 -26.05 -54.83
CA LYS A 13 7.02 -27.06 -54.66
C LYS A 13 6.83 -27.61 -53.23
N SER A 14 5.72 -27.27 -52.58
CA SER A 14 5.05 -28.11 -51.58
C SER A 14 3.53 -27.99 -51.66
N ASN A 15 2.89 -29.13 -51.52
CA ASN A 15 1.51 -29.46 -51.88
C ASN A 15 0.45 -28.98 -50.88
N SER A 16 -0.73 -28.69 -51.44
CA SER A 16 -2.06 -28.66 -50.83
C SER A 16 -2.66 -30.06 -50.67
N HIS A 17 -3.35 -30.37 -49.57
CA HIS A 17 -4.76 -30.87 -49.50
C HIS A 17 -5.21 -31.32 -48.08
N PRO A 18 -6.52 -31.53 -47.81
CA PRO A 18 -7.25 -30.84 -46.74
C PRO A 18 -7.84 -31.78 -45.66
N LEU A 19 -8.49 -31.22 -44.65
CA LEU A 19 -9.36 -31.97 -43.74
C LEU A 19 -10.75 -31.34 -43.67
N ASN A 20 -11.74 -32.19 -43.99
CA ASN A 20 -13.17 -31.96 -43.92
C ASN A 20 -13.71 -32.41 -42.55
N SER A 21 -14.69 -31.65 -42.06
CA SER A 21 -15.85 -31.99 -41.21
C SER A 21 -15.79 -33.14 -40.17
N LEU A 22 -16.26 -32.85 -38.94
CA LEU A 22 -17.50 -33.41 -38.37
C LEU A 22 -17.76 -32.96 -36.92
N LYS A 23 -18.94 -32.36 -36.74
CA LYS A 23 -19.92 -32.52 -35.64
C LYS A 23 -19.65 -31.98 -34.22
N ASN A 24 -20.50 -31.00 -33.89
CA ASN A 24 -21.41 -30.97 -32.74
C ASN A 24 -20.88 -31.44 -31.38
N ASN A 25 -20.70 -30.48 -30.47
CA ASN A 25 -21.33 -30.61 -29.16
C ASN A 25 -21.82 -29.25 -28.66
N LYS A 26 -23.12 -29.22 -28.36
CA LYS A 26 -23.85 -28.11 -27.74
C LYS A 26 -23.42 -28.00 -26.29
N PHE A 27 -23.01 -26.82 -25.85
CA PHE A 27 -23.22 -26.37 -24.48
C PHE A 27 -23.59 -24.88 -24.53
N SER A 28 -24.87 -24.60 -24.28
CA SER A 28 -25.40 -23.26 -24.09
C SER A 28 -25.15 -22.83 -22.64
N PRO A 29 -24.66 -21.62 -22.35
CA PRO A 29 -24.85 -21.01 -21.05
C PRO A 29 -26.17 -20.22 -21.06
N LEU A 30 -27.15 -20.75 -20.34
CA LEU A 30 -28.31 -20.01 -19.85
C LEU A 30 -27.85 -19.07 -18.73
N PHE A 31 -27.82 -17.77 -18.99
CA PHE A 31 -27.94 -16.75 -17.94
C PHE A 31 -28.93 -15.67 -18.40
N PRO A 32 -29.93 -15.32 -17.59
CA PRO A 32 -30.93 -14.35 -17.97
C PRO A 32 -30.36 -12.93 -17.94
N LEU A 33 -30.57 -12.21 -19.04
CA LEU A 33 -30.50 -10.76 -19.12
C LEU A 33 -31.42 -10.16 -18.05
N TYR A 34 -30.84 -9.62 -16.98
CA TYR A 34 -31.56 -8.75 -16.07
C TYR A 34 -31.64 -7.34 -16.65
N SER A 35 -32.87 -6.93 -16.89
CA SER A 35 -33.31 -5.62 -17.31
C SER A 35 -32.83 -4.53 -16.36
N ARG A 36 -32.37 -3.41 -16.92
CA ARG A 36 -32.07 -2.16 -16.21
C ARG A 36 -33.33 -1.65 -15.48
N PRO A 37 -33.23 -1.18 -14.23
CA PRO A 37 -34.13 -0.17 -13.70
C PRO A 37 -33.53 1.22 -13.95
N ASP A 38 -34.38 2.10 -14.48
CA ASP A 38 -34.14 3.53 -14.64
C ASP A 38 -33.82 4.18 -13.29
N PHE A 39 -32.67 4.86 -13.21
CA PHE A 39 -32.41 5.84 -12.15
C PHE A 39 -32.77 7.22 -12.70
N ALA A 40 -33.93 7.71 -12.26
CA ALA A 40 -34.35 9.09 -12.44
C ALA A 40 -33.60 9.99 -11.44
N ASP A 41 -33.19 11.15 -11.95
CA ASP A 41 -32.64 12.29 -11.23
C ASP A 41 -33.45 12.66 -9.98
N LEU A 42 -32.75 12.79 -8.85
CA LEU A 42 -33.21 13.57 -7.69
C LEU A 42 -32.04 14.38 -7.15
N ASP A 43 -31.68 15.44 -7.88
CA ASP A 43 -30.96 16.58 -7.34
C ASP A 43 -31.91 17.39 -6.44
N GLY A 44 -31.81 17.12 -5.13
CA GLY A 44 -32.49 17.85 -4.07
C GLY A 44 -31.56 18.88 -3.44
N ASP A 45 -31.54 20.05 -4.04
CA ASP A 45 -30.92 21.30 -3.61
C ASP A 45 -31.22 21.61 -2.12
N ARG A 46 -30.20 21.58 -1.23
CA ARG A 46 -30.30 22.11 0.15
C ARG A 46 -29.24 23.17 0.39
N ARG A 47 -29.67 24.42 0.28
CA ARG A 47 -28.97 25.61 0.79
C ARG A 47 -28.97 25.60 2.33
N PRO A 48 -27.86 25.97 3.01
CA PRO A 48 -27.90 26.28 4.42
C PRO A 48 -28.31 27.75 4.62
N GLY A 49 -29.39 27.96 5.37
CA GLY A 49 -29.82 29.27 5.85
C GLY A 49 -28.91 29.76 6.99
N GLY A 50 -28.51 31.02 6.90
CA GLY A 50 -27.77 31.73 7.93
C GLY A 50 -28.60 31.98 9.19
N GLY A 51 -27.95 31.87 10.34
CA GLY A 51 -28.47 32.24 11.66
C GLY A 51 -27.34 32.84 12.47
N THR A 52 -27.60 34.03 12.99
CA THR A 52 -26.68 35.03 13.53
C THR A 52 -26.04 34.66 14.87
N ALA A 53 -24.84 35.22 15.07
CA ALA A 53 -24.10 35.28 16.32
C ALA A 53 -24.87 35.97 17.45
N ASN A 54 -24.63 35.53 18.69
CA ASN A 54 -24.68 36.42 19.83
C ASN A 54 -23.61 36.03 20.85
N THR A 55 -22.75 36.99 21.15
CA THR A 55 -21.70 37.04 22.17
C THR A 55 -22.31 37.17 23.57
N THR A 56 -21.66 36.61 24.58
CA THR A 56 -21.35 37.33 25.84
C THR A 56 -20.38 36.54 26.71
N ASP A 57 -19.55 37.33 27.40
CA ASP A 57 -18.38 36.99 28.20
C ASP A 57 -18.69 36.29 29.53
N GLY A 58 -17.62 35.82 30.19
CA GLY A 58 -17.45 36.15 31.61
C GLY A 58 -17.08 35.01 32.56
N ALA A 59 -15.78 34.79 32.70
CA ALA A 59 -15.01 34.54 33.94
C ALA A 59 -15.66 33.89 35.19
N GLY A 60 -14.96 32.88 35.74
CA GLY A 60 -14.59 32.92 37.16
C GLY A 60 -14.79 31.65 38.03
N VAL A 61 -13.71 31.30 38.73
CA VAL A 61 -13.63 30.76 40.12
C VAL A 61 -13.53 29.22 40.33
N THR A 62 -12.26 28.78 40.39
CA THR A 62 -11.52 28.07 41.47
C THR A 62 -12.23 27.31 42.62
N ALA A 63 -11.57 26.21 43.06
CA ALA A 63 -11.62 25.48 44.34
C ALA A 63 -12.65 24.31 44.39
N LEU A 64 -12.45 23.14 45.02
CA LEU A 64 -11.53 22.56 46.02
C LEU A 64 -11.85 21.03 45.96
N LEU A 65 -10.95 20.04 45.99
CA LEU A 65 -10.39 19.41 47.20
C LEU A 65 -9.51 18.20 46.84
N ARG A 66 -8.33 18.17 47.46
CA ARG A 66 -7.40 17.05 47.55
C ARG A 66 -7.99 15.93 48.42
N ARG A 67 -7.74 14.66 48.06
CA ARG A 67 -7.77 13.53 49.00
C ARG A 67 -6.37 12.93 49.12
N THR A 68 -5.98 12.76 50.36
CA THR A 68 -4.68 12.34 50.88
C THR A 68 -4.50 10.82 50.80
N TRP A 69 -3.24 10.42 50.58
CA TRP A 69 -2.69 9.08 50.79
C TRP A 69 -2.42 8.85 52.27
N ASP A 70 -2.73 7.65 52.77
CA ASP A 70 -2.22 7.12 54.04
C ASP A 70 -1.48 5.80 53.80
N ILE A 71 -0.23 5.74 54.29
CA ILE A 71 0.66 4.58 54.34
C ILE A 71 0.85 4.22 55.82
N PRO A 72 0.69 2.96 56.25
CA PRO A 72 1.19 2.53 57.56
C PRO A 72 2.51 1.75 57.46
N GLN A 73 3.42 2.08 58.38
CA GLN A 73 4.73 1.46 58.57
C GLN A 73 4.69 0.11 59.32
N ARG A 74 5.77 -0.66 59.11
CA ARG A 74 6.12 -1.94 59.76
C ARG A 74 6.43 -1.80 61.24
N SER A 75 6.17 -2.87 61.99
CA SER A 75 6.77 -3.18 63.30
C SER A 75 7.36 -4.59 63.31
N SER A 76 8.56 -4.71 63.87
CA SER A 76 9.35 -5.94 64.08
C SER A 76 9.02 -6.65 65.39
N VAL A 77 8.88 -7.99 65.39
CA VAL A 77 9.08 -8.84 66.59
C VAL A 77 9.67 -10.20 66.18
N THR A 78 10.59 -10.67 67.02
CA THR A 78 11.45 -11.86 67.00
C THR A 78 10.77 -13.18 67.39
N GLY A 79 11.32 -14.32 66.93
CA GLY A 79 11.21 -15.61 67.65
C GLY A 79 11.18 -16.88 66.77
N ARG A 80 12.24 -17.70 66.83
CA ARG A 80 12.26 -19.12 66.34
C ARG A 80 11.59 -20.05 67.37
N PRO A 81 11.13 -21.24 66.97
CA PRO A 81 11.99 -22.43 67.14
C PRO A 81 11.99 -23.40 65.95
N SER A 82 13.06 -24.19 65.90
CA SER A 82 13.40 -25.22 64.93
C SER A 82 12.63 -26.53 65.11
N VAL A 83 12.17 -27.13 64.01
CA VAL A 83 11.83 -28.56 63.94
C VAL A 83 12.42 -29.13 62.65
N GLY A 84 13.25 -30.15 62.80
CA GLY A 84 13.92 -30.84 61.70
C GLY A 84 12.97 -31.74 60.91
N VAL A 85 13.16 -31.80 59.60
CA VAL A 85 12.55 -32.81 58.73
C VAL A 85 13.63 -33.36 57.80
N LYS A 86 13.63 -34.70 57.72
CA LYS A 86 14.60 -35.59 57.09
C LYS A 86 14.82 -35.34 55.59
N GLU A 87 16.07 -35.52 55.17
CA GLU A 87 16.45 -35.67 53.76
C GLU A 87 15.78 -36.92 53.14
N ILE A 88 15.23 -36.75 51.93
CA ILE A 88 14.76 -37.81 51.04
C ILE A 88 15.66 -37.73 49.78
N PRO A 89 16.21 -38.85 49.28
CA PRO A 89 17.17 -38.81 48.19
C PRO A 89 16.51 -38.44 46.85
N ALA A 90 17.32 -37.78 46.03
CA ALA A 90 16.96 -37.21 44.74
C ALA A 90 16.34 -38.23 43.77
N HIS A 91 15.07 -38.01 43.43
CA HIS A 91 14.55 -38.43 42.15
C HIS A 91 14.71 -37.27 41.16
N THR A 92 15.55 -37.50 40.16
CA THR A 92 15.75 -36.63 39.00
C THR A 92 14.45 -36.54 38.22
N VAL A 93 13.56 -35.62 38.61
CA VAL A 93 12.50 -35.15 37.72
C VAL A 93 13.17 -34.18 36.76
N SER A 94 13.37 -34.62 35.53
CA SER A 94 13.75 -33.73 34.45
C SER A 94 12.69 -32.62 34.39
N ARG A 95 13.08 -31.41 34.79
CA ARG A 95 12.39 -30.18 34.35
C ARG A 95 12.62 -30.07 32.85
N GLN A 96 11.87 -30.84 32.07
CA GLN A 96 11.47 -30.38 30.76
C GLN A 96 10.48 -29.25 31.00
N THR A 97 11.02 -28.04 31.21
CA THR A 97 10.31 -26.82 30.85
C THR A 97 10.06 -26.91 29.36
N ALA A 98 8.94 -27.54 28.98
CA ALA A 98 8.29 -27.24 27.72
C ALA A 98 7.94 -25.76 27.80
N MET A 99 8.83 -24.90 27.30
CA MET A 99 8.40 -23.59 26.82
C MET A 99 7.33 -23.92 25.79
N ALA A 100 6.07 -23.66 26.12
CA ALA A 100 5.03 -23.62 25.11
C ALA A 100 5.51 -22.60 24.09
N GLU A 101 6.00 -23.06 22.94
CA GLU A 101 6.33 -22.19 21.82
C GLU A 101 5.08 -21.36 21.58
N LYS A 102 5.17 -20.05 21.82
CA LYS A 102 4.07 -19.13 21.51
C LYS A 102 3.77 -19.34 20.03
N LYS A 103 2.58 -19.85 19.73
CA LYS A 103 2.13 -20.05 18.35
C LYS A 103 2.29 -18.72 17.62
N GLN A 104 3.21 -18.68 16.65
CA GLN A 104 3.43 -17.51 15.82
C GLN A 104 2.20 -17.33 14.93
N LEU A 105 1.55 -16.16 14.99
CA LEU A 105 0.41 -15.88 14.14
C LEU A 105 0.87 -15.65 12.69
N ILE A 106 0.16 -16.23 11.73
CA ILE A 106 0.49 -16.16 10.30
C ILE A 106 -0.71 -15.65 9.51
N ALA A 107 -0.50 -14.65 8.65
CA ALA A 107 -1.50 -14.15 7.71
C ALA A 107 -1.14 -14.43 6.26
N LEU A 108 -2.16 -14.65 5.43
CA LEU A 108 -2.05 -14.64 3.96
C LEU A 108 -2.76 -13.40 3.41
N GLY A 109 -2.02 -12.49 2.77
CA GLY A 109 -2.49 -11.19 2.30
C GLY A 109 -2.61 -11.09 0.78
N PHE A 110 -3.68 -10.45 0.31
CA PHE A 110 -4.02 -10.30 -1.12
C PHE A 110 -4.06 -8.84 -1.54
N GLU A 111 -3.17 -8.45 -2.44
CA GLU A 111 -3.10 -7.11 -3.05
C GLU A 111 -3.47 -7.18 -4.53
N GLY A 112 -4.40 -6.33 -4.96
CA GLY A 112 -4.94 -6.32 -6.32
C GLY A 112 -5.72 -5.04 -6.65
N SER A 113 -5.29 -3.91 -6.08
CA SER A 113 -5.95 -2.60 -6.23
C SER A 113 -5.64 -1.91 -7.56
N ALA A 114 -4.48 -2.18 -8.13
CA ALA A 114 -3.92 -1.52 -9.32
C ALA A 114 -3.59 -2.54 -10.43
N ASN A 115 -2.48 -2.35 -11.17
CA ASN A 115 -2.03 -3.28 -12.21
C ASN A 115 -1.18 -4.44 -11.71
N LYS A 116 -0.96 -4.55 -10.39
CA LYS A 116 -0.17 -5.60 -9.74
C LYS A 116 -1.09 -6.48 -8.93
N ILE A 117 -0.87 -7.79 -9.00
CA ILE A 117 -1.51 -8.78 -8.15
C ILE A 117 -0.42 -9.47 -7.33
N GLY A 118 -0.59 -9.52 -6.02
CA GLY A 118 0.38 -10.10 -5.10
C GLY A 118 -0.31 -10.89 -4.00
N VAL A 119 0.34 -11.98 -3.59
CA VAL A 119 -0.07 -12.78 -2.43
C VAL A 119 1.14 -12.94 -1.52
N GLY A 120 1.01 -12.56 -0.25
CA GLY A 120 2.13 -12.59 0.69
C GLY A 120 1.79 -13.35 1.96
N VAL A 121 2.79 -13.98 2.57
CA VAL A 121 2.70 -14.69 3.85
C VAL A 121 3.61 -14.00 4.85
N VAL A 122 3.04 -13.54 5.96
CA VAL A 122 3.77 -12.75 6.96
C VAL A 122 3.42 -13.21 8.37
N THR A 123 4.39 -13.15 9.27
CA THR A 123 4.23 -13.40 10.70
C THR A 123 4.11 -12.09 11.49
N LEU A 124 3.59 -12.15 12.72
CA LEU A 124 3.28 -10.94 13.51
C LEU A 124 4.52 -10.07 13.82
N ASP A 125 5.69 -10.68 13.94
CA ASP A 125 6.98 -9.99 14.12
C ASP A 125 7.50 -9.28 12.87
N GLY A 126 6.77 -9.35 11.75
CA GLY A 126 7.15 -8.71 10.49
C GLY A 126 7.99 -9.59 9.57
N THR A 127 8.25 -10.86 9.94
CA THR A 127 9.00 -11.78 9.08
C THR A 127 8.14 -12.16 7.86
N ILE A 128 8.69 -11.91 6.66
CA ILE A 128 8.04 -12.22 5.38
C ILE A 128 8.47 -13.61 4.94
N LEU A 129 7.55 -14.57 5.00
CA LEU A 129 7.80 -15.97 4.62
C LEU A 129 7.69 -16.18 3.11
N SER A 130 6.89 -15.34 2.42
CA SER A 130 6.72 -15.37 0.98
C SER A 130 6.06 -14.08 0.48
N ASN A 131 6.38 -13.64 -0.75
CA ASN A 131 5.78 -12.44 -1.35
C ASN A 131 5.75 -12.44 -2.90
N PRO A 132 5.26 -13.49 -3.58
CA PRO A 132 5.18 -13.51 -5.04
C PRO A 132 4.18 -12.46 -5.56
N ARG A 133 4.54 -11.83 -6.68
CA ARG A 133 3.69 -10.86 -7.40
C ARG A 133 3.79 -11.00 -8.90
N HIS A 134 2.78 -10.50 -9.60
CA HIS A 134 2.76 -10.38 -11.05
C HIS A 134 2.24 -9.00 -11.49
N THR A 135 2.86 -8.43 -12.51
CA THR A 135 2.53 -7.10 -13.04
C THR A 135 1.85 -7.23 -14.39
N TYR A 136 0.72 -6.55 -14.57
CA TYR A 136 0.12 -6.36 -15.89
C TYR A 136 0.84 -5.22 -16.61
N ILE A 137 1.56 -5.56 -17.68
CA ILE A 137 2.32 -4.63 -18.51
C ILE A 137 1.59 -4.45 -19.85
N THR A 138 1.26 -3.20 -20.17
CA THR A 138 0.63 -2.83 -21.46
C THR A 138 1.69 -2.42 -22.49
N PRO A 139 1.38 -2.49 -23.80
CA PRO A 139 2.28 -1.96 -24.84
C PRO A 139 2.65 -0.48 -24.61
N PRO A 140 3.83 -0.03 -25.07
CA PRO A 140 4.24 1.37 -24.99
C PRO A 140 3.17 2.32 -25.53
N GLY A 141 2.97 3.45 -24.86
CA GLY A 141 1.94 4.43 -25.22
C GLY A 141 0.52 4.11 -24.73
N GLN A 142 0.28 2.94 -24.13
CA GLN A 142 -1.04 2.54 -23.60
C GLN A 142 -1.03 2.44 -22.07
N GLY A 143 -2.13 2.85 -21.44
CA GLY A 143 -2.37 2.62 -20.00
C GLY A 143 -3.17 1.35 -19.77
N PHE A 144 -3.07 0.76 -18.57
CA PHE A 144 -3.89 -0.39 -18.19
C PHE A 144 -5.33 0.04 -17.90
N LEU A 145 -6.28 -0.74 -18.41
CA LEU A 145 -7.70 -0.51 -18.22
C LEU A 145 -8.27 -1.46 -17.15
N PRO A 146 -9.32 -1.07 -16.40
CA PRO A 146 -9.82 -1.86 -15.27
C PRO A 146 -10.25 -3.29 -15.65
N ARG A 147 -10.88 -3.48 -16.81
CA ARG A 147 -11.42 -4.77 -17.24
C ARG A 147 -10.30 -5.79 -17.54
N GLU A 148 -9.33 -5.37 -18.35
CA GLU A 148 -8.18 -6.17 -18.76
C GLU A 148 -7.29 -6.49 -17.54
N THR A 149 -7.14 -5.52 -16.64
CA THR A 149 -6.40 -5.72 -15.39
C THR A 149 -7.07 -6.76 -14.49
N ALA A 150 -8.40 -6.71 -14.37
CA ALA A 150 -9.15 -7.71 -13.60
C ALA A 150 -9.04 -9.11 -14.22
N GLN A 151 -9.08 -9.21 -15.56
CA GLN A 151 -8.84 -10.48 -16.26
C GLN A 151 -7.45 -11.05 -15.97
N HIS A 152 -6.42 -10.20 -15.99
CA HIS A 152 -5.08 -10.57 -15.57
C HIS A 152 -5.06 -11.08 -14.12
N HIS A 153 -5.65 -10.35 -13.17
CA HIS A 153 -5.69 -10.80 -11.77
C HIS A 153 -6.37 -12.15 -11.60
N LEU A 154 -7.49 -12.39 -12.29
CA LEU A 154 -8.20 -13.66 -12.27
C LEU A 154 -7.32 -14.85 -12.72
N LEU A 155 -6.48 -14.64 -13.74
CA LEU A 155 -5.58 -15.67 -14.26
C LEU A 155 -4.42 -15.98 -13.29
N HIS A 156 -3.94 -14.98 -12.54
CA HIS A 156 -2.72 -15.11 -11.75
C HIS A 156 -2.96 -15.35 -10.24
N VAL A 157 -4.11 -14.98 -9.69
CA VAL A 157 -4.34 -15.00 -8.23
C VAL A 157 -4.21 -16.39 -7.61
N LEU A 158 -4.80 -17.44 -8.19
CA LEU A 158 -4.71 -18.80 -7.65
C LEU A 158 -3.30 -19.42 -7.81
N PRO A 159 -2.63 -19.29 -8.98
CA PRO A 159 -1.21 -19.65 -9.08
C PRO A 159 -0.33 -18.95 -8.03
N LEU A 160 -0.59 -17.68 -7.73
CA LEU A 160 0.14 -16.93 -6.70
C LEU A 160 -0.15 -17.44 -5.29
N VAL A 161 -1.40 -17.82 -4.96
CA VAL A 161 -1.72 -18.47 -3.67
C VAL A 161 -0.90 -19.75 -3.49
N ASN A 162 -0.87 -20.61 -4.50
CA ASN A 162 -0.09 -21.85 -4.43
C ASN A 162 1.41 -21.57 -4.28
N SER A 163 1.93 -20.62 -5.04
CA SER A 163 3.34 -20.20 -4.96
C SER A 163 3.67 -19.66 -3.57
N ALA A 164 2.76 -18.86 -2.99
CA ALA A 164 2.97 -18.23 -1.69
C ALA A 164 3.04 -19.26 -0.55
N LEU A 165 2.13 -20.24 -0.56
CA LEU A 165 2.13 -21.33 0.42
C LEU A 165 3.36 -22.24 0.28
N GLN A 166 3.77 -22.53 -0.96
CA GLN A 166 4.96 -23.35 -1.25
C GLN A 166 6.26 -22.68 -0.82
N GLU A 167 6.45 -21.40 -1.14
CA GLU A 167 7.63 -20.63 -0.75
C GLU A 167 7.72 -20.48 0.77
N ALA A 168 6.58 -20.18 1.42
CA ALA A 168 6.50 -20.09 2.88
C ALA A 168 6.61 -21.45 3.58
N LYS A 169 6.48 -22.56 2.83
CA LYS A 169 6.47 -23.95 3.34
C LYS A 169 5.41 -24.18 4.42
N ILE A 170 4.22 -23.64 4.21
CA ILE A 170 3.08 -23.81 5.12
C ILE A 170 1.87 -24.41 4.40
N THR A 171 0.97 -25.00 5.18
CA THR A 171 -0.34 -25.46 4.70
C THR A 171 -1.45 -24.46 5.06
N PRO A 172 -2.60 -24.50 4.38
CA PRO A 172 -3.75 -23.63 4.71
C PRO A 172 -4.20 -23.69 6.18
N GLU A 173 -4.01 -24.83 6.84
CA GLU A 173 -4.38 -25.02 8.25
C GLU A 173 -3.56 -24.15 9.20
N GLN A 174 -2.31 -23.83 8.82
CA GLN A 174 -1.39 -23.01 9.61
C GLN A 174 -1.66 -21.51 9.48
N VAL A 175 -2.43 -21.07 8.48
CA VAL A 175 -2.83 -19.67 8.32
C VAL A 175 -3.87 -19.32 9.39
N ASP A 176 -3.67 -18.23 10.14
CA ASP A 176 -4.60 -17.78 11.17
C ASP A 176 -5.67 -16.82 10.63
N CYS A 177 -5.32 -15.97 9.66
CA CYS A 177 -6.29 -15.08 9.01
C CYS A 177 -5.96 -14.81 7.53
N LEU A 178 -7.00 -14.45 6.78
CA LEU A 178 -6.91 -14.03 5.37
C LEU A 178 -7.12 -12.53 5.28
N CYS A 179 -6.15 -11.82 4.71
CA CYS A 179 -6.18 -10.37 4.60
C CYS A 179 -6.35 -9.96 3.14
N TYR A 180 -7.14 -8.94 2.84
CA TYR A 180 -7.23 -8.43 1.47
C TYR A 180 -7.37 -6.92 1.43
N THR A 181 -6.98 -6.36 0.30
CA THR A 181 -7.17 -4.94 0.04
C THR A 181 -8.64 -4.64 -0.18
N LYS A 182 -9.27 -3.97 0.79
CA LYS A 182 -10.65 -3.49 0.65
C LYS A 182 -10.73 -2.24 -0.21
N GLY A 183 -9.68 -1.42 -0.19
CA GLY A 183 -9.54 -0.21 -1.00
C GLY A 183 -8.49 0.74 -0.42
N PRO A 184 -8.27 1.92 -1.05
CA PRO A 184 -8.86 2.34 -2.33
C PRO A 184 -8.27 1.56 -3.51
N GLY A 185 -8.81 1.76 -4.72
CA GLY A 185 -8.30 1.11 -5.93
C GLY A 185 -9.31 1.00 -7.07
N MET A 186 -8.90 0.36 -8.17
CA MET A 186 -9.77 0.10 -9.32
C MET A 186 -10.84 -0.95 -8.97
N GLY A 187 -12.11 -0.65 -9.25
CA GLY A 187 -13.23 -1.50 -8.82
C GLY A 187 -13.15 -2.96 -9.32
N ALA A 188 -12.97 -3.17 -10.62
CA ALA A 188 -12.94 -4.52 -11.19
C ALA A 188 -11.76 -5.37 -10.67
N PRO A 189 -10.51 -4.85 -10.60
CA PRO A 189 -9.39 -5.54 -9.93
C PRO A 189 -9.65 -5.85 -8.44
N LEU A 190 -10.12 -4.88 -7.65
CA LEU A 190 -10.41 -5.08 -6.22
C LEU A 190 -11.43 -6.21 -5.99
N GLN A 191 -12.42 -6.31 -6.87
CA GLN A 191 -13.44 -7.35 -6.82
C GLN A 191 -12.83 -8.76 -6.90
N VAL A 192 -11.75 -8.95 -7.67
CA VAL A 192 -11.10 -10.27 -7.80
C VAL A 192 -10.55 -10.74 -6.45
N SER A 193 -9.77 -9.90 -5.75
CA SER A 193 -9.20 -10.24 -4.45
C SER A 193 -10.27 -10.48 -3.38
N ALA A 194 -11.32 -9.64 -3.36
CA ALA A 194 -12.44 -9.80 -2.43
C ALA A 194 -13.18 -11.14 -2.62
N ILE A 195 -13.46 -11.53 -3.87
CA ILE A 195 -14.12 -12.81 -4.17
C ILE A 195 -13.25 -14.00 -3.74
N VAL A 196 -11.95 -13.97 -4.08
CA VAL A 196 -11.03 -15.06 -3.76
C VAL A 196 -10.92 -15.26 -2.26
N VAL A 197 -10.72 -14.20 -1.48
CA VAL A 197 -10.63 -14.32 -0.01
C VAL A 197 -11.92 -14.82 0.62
N ARG A 198 -13.09 -14.41 0.12
CA ARG A 198 -14.38 -14.94 0.59
C ARG A 198 -14.55 -16.43 0.34
N ILE A 199 -14.08 -16.93 -0.80
CA ILE A 199 -14.12 -18.36 -1.12
C ILE A 199 -13.14 -19.13 -0.23
N LEU A 200 -11.89 -18.66 -0.13
CA LEU A 200 -10.87 -19.30 0.70
C LEU A 200 -11.24 -19.31 2.18
N SER A 201 -11.83 -18.23 2.69
CA SER A 201 -12.31 -18.15 4.07
C SER A 201 -13.33 -19.23 4.39
N GLN A 202 -14.29 -19.48 3.49
CA GLN A 202 -15.30 -20.52 3.67
C GLN A 202 -14.71 -21.94 3.56
N LEU A 203 -13.79 -22.15 2.61
CA LEU A 203 -13.14 -23.46 2.42
C LEU A 203 -12.21 -23.81 3.59
N TRP A 204 -11.38 -22.86 4.02
CA TRP A 204 -10.36 -23.07 5.05
C TRP A 204 -10.85 -22.73 6.47
N LYS A 205 -12.08 -22.22 6.59
CA LYS A 205 -12.71 -21.77 7.85
C LYS A 205 -11.82 -20.77 8.61
N LYS A 206 -11.27 -19.80 7.87
CA LYS A 206 -10.37 -18.76 8.41
C LYS A 206 -11.05 -17.39 8.41
N PRO A 207 -10.85 -16.57 9.46
CA PRO A 207 -11.38 -15.21 9.51
C PRO A 207 -10.79 -14.33 8.41
N ILE A 208 -11.57 -13.35 7.97
CA ILE A 208 -11.16 -12.34 6.98
C ILE A 208 -10.80 -11.05 7.71
N VAL A 209 -9.80 -10.33 7.20
CA VAL A 209 -9.50 -8.95 7.59
C VAL A 209 -9.41 -8.07 6.35
N ALA A 210 -10.30 -7.10 6.26
CA ALA A 210 -10.25 -6.05 5.26
C ALA A 210 -9.19 -5.00 5.62
N VAL A 211 -8.31 -4.68 4.66
CA VAL A 211 -7.17 -3.79 4.87
C VAL A 211 -7.27 -2.58 3.96
N ASN A 212 -6.95 -1.40 4.50
CA ASN A 212 -6.77 -0.18 3.73
C ASN A 212 -5.38 -0.18 3.06
N HIS A 213 -5.35 -0.01 1.75
CA HIS A 213 -4.12 -0.06 0.95
C HIS A 213 -3.09 0.99 1.37
N CYS A 214 -3.52 2.23 1.64
CA CYS A 214 -2.62 3.32 2.04
C CYS A 214 -1.97 3.02 3.40
N VAL A 215 -2.79 2.58 4.37
CA VAL A 215 -2.28 2.19 5.71
C VAL A 215 -1.31 1.02 5.59
N ALA A 216 -1.55 0.09 4.67
CA ALA A 216 -0.67 -1.05 4.48
C ALA A 216 0.72 -0.68 3.97
N HIS A 217 0.82 0.28 3.05
CA HIS A 217 2.09 0.86 2.63
C HIS A 217 2.84 1.47 3.82
N ILE A 218 2.13 2.22 4.68
CA ILE A 218 2.72 2.85 5.86
C ILE A 218 3.28 1.79 6.82
N GLU A 219 2.47 0.81 7.23
CA GLU A 219 2.88 -0.19 8.22
C GLU A 219 4.03 -1.08 7.71
N MET A 220 4.00 -1.47 6.43
CA MET A 220 5.11 -2.20 5.82
C MET A 220 6.38 -1.35 5.78
N GLY A 221 6.27 -0.07 5.42
CA GLY A 221 7.40 0.86 5.44
C GLY A 221 8.00 0.99 6.83
N ARG A 222 7.16 1.12 7.87
CA ARG A 222 7.60 1.21 9.27
C ARG A 222 8.36 -0.03 9.73
N ILE A 223 7.79 -1.22 9.54
CA ILE A 223 8.42 -2.45 10.05
C ILE A 223 9.72 -2.78 9.32
N VAL A 224 9.81 -2.52 8.02
CA VAL A 224 11.02 -2.80 7.22
C VAL A 224 12.14 -1.81 7.52
N THR A 225 11.80 -0.54 7.73
CA THR A 225 12.80 0.53 7.90
C THR A 225 13.11 0.85 9.36
N GLY A 226 12.27 0.40 10.30
CA GLY A 226 12.34 0.77 11.72
C GLY A 226 11.87 2.19 12.02
N ALA A 227 11.15 2.84 11.09
CA ALA A 227 10.62 4.19 11.31
C ALA A 227 9.52 4.18 12.38
N ASP A 228 9.70 4.95 13.46
CA ASP A 228 8.79 4.91 14.62
C ASP A 228 7.64 5.93 14.57
N ASP A 229 7.85 7.20 14.22
CA ASP A 229 6.73 8.13 14.03
C ASP A 229 7.03 9.21 12.97
N PRO A 230 7.24 8.79 11.71
CA PRO A 230 7.60 9.71 10.64
C PRO A 230 6.37 10.45 10.09
N VAL A 231 6.60 11.60 9.46
CA VAL A 231 5.71 12.07 8.40
C VAL A 231 5.90 11.16 7.20
N VAL A 232 4.80 10.68 6.62
CA VAL A 232 4.82 9.76 5.49
C VAL A 232 4.47 10.49 4.21
N LEU A 233 5.35 10.44 3.22
CA LEU A 233 5.01 10.78 1.84
C LEU A 233 4.60 9.51 1.10
N TYR A 234 3.31 9.35 0.83
CA TYR A 234 2.79 8.24 0.04
C TYR A 234 2.59 8.67 -1.41
N VAL A 235 3.43 8.14 -2.32
CA VAL A 235 3.44 8.47 -3.75
C VAL A 235 3.41 7.22 -4.62
N SER A 236 2.30 7.03 -5.34
CA SER A 236 2.07 5.91 -6.25
C SER A 236 1.44 6.37 -7.57
N GLY A 237 1.14 5.42 -8.45
CA GLY A 237 0.37 5.70 -9.67
C GLY A 237 -1.06 6.20 -9.39
N GLY A 238 -1.62 5.90 -8.22
CA GLY A 238 -2.99 6.23 -7.84
C GLY A 238 -3.13 7.20 -6.67
N ASN A 239 -2.06 7.46 -5.90
CA ASN A 239 -2.11 8.29 -4.70
C ASN A 239 -0.92 9.26 -4.62
N THR A 240 -1.16 10.43 -4.04
CA THR A 240 -0.13 11.37 -3.61
C THR A 240 -0.63 12.08 -2.37
N GLN A 241 -0.11 11.71 -1.21
CA GLN A 241 -0.58 12.16 0.09
C GLN A 241 0.60 12.34 1.05
N VAL A 242 0.52 13.36 1.90
CA VAL A 242 1.39 13.56 3.07
C VAL A 242 0.58 13.22 4.31
N ILE A 243 1.01 12.21 5.04
CA ILE A 243 0.23 11.54 6.09
C ILE A 243 1.05 11.56 7.39
N ALA A 244 0.41 11.79 8.53
CA ALA A 244 1.03 11.53 9.82
C ALA A 244 0.04 10.87 10.78
N TYR A 245 0.57 10.12 11.74
CA TYR A 245 -0.26 9.47 12.75
C TYR A 245 -0.64 10.47 13.84
N SER A 246 -1.91 10.51 14.22
CA SER A 246 -2.41 11.33 15.30
C SER A 246 -3.71 10.77 15.84
N GLU A 247 -3.78 10.61 17.17
CA GLU A 247 -5.00 10.19 17.90
C GLU A 247 -5.62 8.89 17.35
N GLY A 248 -4.80 7.86 17.12
CA GLY A 248 -5.31 6.57 16.64
C GLY A 248 -5.53 6.48 15.14
N ARG A 249 -5.29 7.55 14.36
CA ARG A 249 -5.56 7.59 12.92
C ARG A 249 -4.37 8.08 12.12
N TYR A 250 -4.26 7.59 10.89
CA TYR A 250 -3.36 8.14 9.88
C TYR A 250 -4.08 9.28 9.14
N ARG A 251 -3.74 10.52 9.48
CA ARG A 251 -4.41 11.72 8.97
C ARG A 251 -3.67 12.29 7.77
N ILE A 252 -4.42 12.78 6.79
CA ILE A 252 -3.89 13.41 5.58
C ILE A 252 -3.71 14.90 5.84
N PHE A 253 -2.48 15.40 5.80
CA PHE A 253 -2.13 16.82 6.00
C PHE A 253 -2.04 17.59 4.69
N GLY A 254 -1.71 16.89 3.60
CA GLY A 254 -1.68 17.42 2.26
C GLY A 254 -1.92 16.31 1.25
N GLU A 255 -2.61 16.60 0.16
CA GLU A 255 -2.81 15.64 -0.91
C GLU A 255 -2.84 16.30 -2.30
N THR A 256 -2.73 15.48 -3.34
CA THR A 256 -3.03 15.97 -4.68
C THR A 256 -4.51 16.32 -4.79
N ILE A 257 -4.81 17.47 -5.38
CA ILE A 257 -6.19 17.91 -5.66
C ILE A 257 -6.69 17.45 -7.04
N ASP A 258 -5.85 16.75 -7.81
CA ASP A 258 -6.21 16.23 -9.13
C ASP A 258 -5.73 14.79 -9.39
N ILE A 259 -4.65 14.59 -10.16
CA ILE A 259 -4.08 13.28 -10.48
C ILE A 259 -2.93 12.99 -9.52
N ALA A 260 -2.57 11.71 -9.34
CA ALA A 260 -1.36 11.36 -8.59
C ALA A 260 -0.08 11.68 -9.39
N VAL A 261 1.03 11.91 -8.68
CA VAL A 261 2.34 12.16 -9.31
C VAL A 261 2.79 10.99 -10.20
N GLY A 262 2.53 9.74 -9.76
CA GLY A 262 2.83 8.57 -10.59
C GLY A 262 1.96 8.51 -11.84
N ASN A 263 0.70 8.94 -11.77
CA ASN A 263 -0.15 9.07 -12.97
C ASN A 263 0.39 10.11 -13.94
N CYS A 264 0.89 11.24 -13.43
CA CYS A 264 1.53 12.29 -14.23
C CYS A 264 2.76 11.74 -14.98
N LEU A 265 3.65 11.04 -14.27
CA LEU A 265 4.84 10.39 -14.85
C LEU A 265 4.45 9.33 -15.90
N ASP A 266 3.50 8.46 -15.58
CA ASP A 266 3.04 7.39 -16.47
C ASP A 266 2.38 7.95 -17.75
N ARG A 267 1.61 9.04 -17.63
CA ARG A 267 1.02 9.73 -18.77
C ARG A 267 2.08 10.37 -19.65
N PHE A 268 3.06 11.04 -19.05
CA PHE A 268 4.12 11.66 -19.81
C PHE A 268 5.01 10.62 -20.52
N ALA A 269 5.28 9.48 -19.88
CA ALA A 269 5.98 8.36 -20.50
C ALA A 269 5.26 7.86 -21.77
N ARG A 270 3.92 7.86 -21.78
CA ARG A 270 3.12 7.51 -22.97
C ARG A 270 3.29 8.51 -24.11
N VAL A 271 3.39 9.80 -23.80
CA VAL A 271 3.62 10.88 -24.79
C VAL A 271 4.96 10.67 -25.49
N LEU A 272 5.98 10.28 -24.73
CA LEU A 272 7.31 9.95 -25.25
C LEU A 272 7.43 8.52 -25.81
N THR A 273 6.33 7.74 -25.82
CA THR A 273 6.30 6.34 -26.25
C THR A 273 7.32 5.44 -25.54
N LEU A 274 7.64 5.75 -24.29
CA LEU A 274 8.56 4.94 -23.48
C LEU A 274 7.93 3.59 -23.13
N SER A 275 8.80 2.61 -22.85
CA SER A 275 8.37 1.28 -22.40
C SER A 275 7.62 1.36 -21.08
N ASN A 276 6.62 0.50 -20.90
CA ASN A 276 5.97 0.27 -19.62
C ASN A 276 6.65 -0.85 -18.80
N ASP A 277 7.70 -1.48 -19.34
CA ASP A 277 8.51 -2.51 -18.70
C ASP A 277 9.87 -1.92 -18.25
N PRO A 278 10.28 -2.08 -16.97
CA PRO A 278 9.54 -2.69 -15.86
C PRO A 278 8.43 -1.79 -15.29
N SER A 279 8.58 -0.47 -15.44
CA SER A 279 7.52 0.51 -15.19
C SER A 279 7.80 1.81 -15.97
N PRO A 280 6.77 2.61 -16.29
CA PRO A 280 6.97 3.87 -16.99
C PRO A 280 7.77 4.88 -16.15
N GLY A 281 7.49 4.97 -14.84
CA GLY A 281 8.24 5.81 -13.90
C GLY A 281 9.74 5.50 -13.86
N TYR A 282 10.13 4.22 -13.83
CA TYR A 282 11.54 3.82 -13.91
C TYR A 282 12.18 4.24 -15.23
N ASN A 283 11.48 4.09 -16.35
CA ASN A 283 12.02 4.49 -17.66
C ASN A 283 12.15 6.01 -17.82
N ILE A 284 11.25 6.79 -17.21
CA ILE A 284 11.42 8.25 -17.07
C ILE A 284 12.70 8.56 -16.29
N GLU A 285 12.94 7.88 -15.16
CA GLU A 285 14.13 8.07 -14.33
C GLU A 285 15.43 7.76 -15.06
N GLN A 286 15.51 6.63 -15.76
CA GLN A 286 16.70 6.28 -16.52
C GLN A 286 16.99 7.28 -17.65
N LEU A 287 15.94 7.86 -18.24
CA LEU A 287 16.07 8.86 -19.29
C LEU A 287 16.44 10.25 -18.71
N ALA A 288 15.89 10.61 -17.55
CA ALA A 288 16.19 11.85 -16.83
C ALA A 288 17.68 11.95 -16.46
N LYS A 289 18.34 10.83 -16.13
CA LYS A 289 19.80 10.80 -15.85
C LYS A 289 20.68 11.26 -17.02
N LYS A 290 20.12 11.35 -18.23
CA LYS A 290 20.81 11.82 -19.44
C LYS A 290 20.43 13.26 -19.83
N GLY A 291 19.53 13.89 -19.08
CA GLY A 291 19.14 15.28 -19.31
C GLY A 291 20.23 16.23 -18.83
N GLU A 292 20.48 17.28 -19.59
CA GLU A 292 21.50 18.29 -19.28
C GLU A 292 20.88 19.69 -19.14
N LYS A 293 19.71 19.89 -19.74
CA LYS A 293 19.02 21.19 -19.78
C LYS A 293 17.75 21.16 -18.97
N PHE A 294 17.63 22.10 -18.03
CA PHE A 294 16.38 22.38 -17.33
C PHE A 294 15.44 23.21 -18.22
N ILE A 295 14.20 22.76 -18.35
CA ILE A 295 13.11 23.40 -19.07
C ILE A 295 12.08 23.86 -18.03
N ASP A 296 11.79 25.16 -18.01
CA ASP A 296 10.83 25.72 -17.06
C ASP A 296 9.44 25.08 -17.24
N LEU A 297 8.91 24.55 -16.13
CA LEU A 297 7.57 24.00 -16.01
C LEU A 297 6.79 24.75 -14.93
N PRO A 298 5.44 24.76 -14.98
CA PRO A 298 4.65 25.33 -13.90
C PRO A 298 4.95 24.66 -12.55
N TYR A 299 5.10 25.46 -11.50
CA TYR A 299 5.30 24.98 -10.13
C TYR A 299 4.06 25.27 -9.29
N VAL A 300 3.32 24.23 -8.88
CA VAL A 300 1.93 24.39 -8.38
C VAL A 300 1.72 23.74 -7.01
N VAL A 301 2.17 24.44 -5.96
CA VAL A 301 1.91 24.09 -4.55
C VAL A 301 0.85 25.03 -3.96
N LYS A 302 -0.14 24.49 -3.25
CA LYS A 302 -1.22 25.24 -2.59
C LYS A 302 -1.31 24.84 -1.12
N GLY A 303 -0.61 25.57 -0.24
CA GLY A 303 -0.54 25.16 1.17
C GLY A 303 0.26 23.87 1.31
N MET A 304 -0.36 22.78 1.77
CA MET A 304 0.25 21.45 1.80
C MET A 304 -0.23 20.55 0.63
N ASP A 305 -1.08 21.08 -0.25
CA ASP A 305 -1.60 20.36 -1.40
C ASP A 305 -0.81 20.65 -2.68
N VAL A 306 -0.93 19.74 -3.65
CA VAL A 306 -0.26 19.82 -4.97
C VAL A 306 -1.25 19.57 -6.11
N SER A 307 -0.94 20.09 -7.30
CA SER A 307 -1.71 19.83 -8.51
C SER A 307 -0.77 19.56 -9.68
N PHE A 308 -0.99 18.45 -10.39
CA PHE A 308 -0.10 17.99 -11.45
C PHE A 308 -0.71 18.06 -12.85
N SER A 309 -2.04 18.20 -12.97
CA SER A 309 -2.71 18.19 -14.28
C SER A 309 -2.26 19.35 -15.17
N GLY A 310 -2.10 20.55 -14.61
CA GLY A 310 -1.63 21.71 -15.35
C GLY A 310 -0.19 21.56 -15.87
N ILE A 311 0.67 20.93 -15.07
CA ILE A 311 2.06 20.62 -15.43
C ILE A 311 2.08 19.62 -16.58
N LEU A 312 1.29 18.55 -16.46
CA LEU A 312 1.17 17.52 -17.48
C LEU A 312 0.65 18.08 -18.81
N SER A 313 -0.41 18.88 -18.79
CA SER A 313 -0.95 19.49 -20.01
C SER A 313 0.04 20.47 -20.65
N TYR A 314 0.79 21.23 -19.84
CA TYR A 314 1.81 22.14 -20.34
C TYR A 314 2.95 21.39 -21.04
N ILE A 315 3.49 20.35 -20.40
CA ILE A 315 4.59 19.56 -20.99
C ILE A 315 4.10 18.74 -22.19
N GLU A 316 2.88 18.21 -22.18
CA GLU A 316 2.25 17.53 -23.33
C GLU A 316 2.14 18.47 -24.55
N ALA A 317 1.70 19.71 -24.34
CA ALA A 317 1.51 20.69 -25.41
C ALA A 317 2.85 21.17 -26.00
N THR A 318 3.86 21.37 -25.15
CA THR A 318 5.15 21.95 -25.55
C THR A 318 6.15 20.91 -26.03
N ALA A 319 6.09 19.67 -25.53
CA ALA A 319 7.07 18.63 -25.87
C ALA A 319 7.18 18.40 -27.39
N ASN A 320 6.05 18.27 -28.09
CA ASN A 320 6.06 17.99 -29.53
C ASN A 320 6.74 19.10 -30.35
N GLU A 321 6.51 20.37 -30.00
CA GLU A 321 7.12 21.50 -30.69
C GLU A 321 8.62 21.59 -30.37
N LYS A 322 8.97 21.53 -29.08
CA LYS A 322 10.36 21.62 -28.62
C LYS A 322 11.25 20.50 -29.18
N LEU A 323 10.72 19.28 -29.25
CA LEU A 323 11.42 18.13 -29.84
C LEU A 323 11.60 18.30 -31.36
N LYS A 324 10.58 18.80 -32.08
CA LYS A 324 10.70 19.06 -33.53
C LYS A 324 11.70 20.17 -33.86
N ASN A 325 11.76 21.19 -33.02
CA ASN A 325 12.65 22.33 -33.19
C ASN A 325 14.09 22.06 -32.68
N ASN A 326 14.37 20.87 -32.13
CA ASN A 326 15.64 20.53 -31.47
C ASN A 326 16.00 21.50 -30.32
N GLU A 327 15.01 22.06 -29.63
CA GLU A 327 15.21 22.97 -28.48
C GLU A 327 15.60 22.22 -27.20
N CYS A 328 15.22 20.95 -27.11
CA CYS A 328 15.52 20.05 -26.01
C CYS A 328 15.46 18.58 -26.48
N THR A 329 15.94 17.67 -25.65
CA THR A 329 15.83 16.23 -25.85
C THR A 329 14.69 15.64 -24.99
N PRO A 330 14.23 14.41 -25.26
CA PRO A 330 13.34 13.70 -24.35
C PRO A 330 13.93 13.54 -22.94
N ALA A 331 15.26 13.42 -22.85
CA ALA A 331 16.00 13.35 -21.59
C ALA A 331 15.88 14.63 -20.76
N ASP A 332 16.02 15.79 -21.41
CA ASP A 332 15.85 17.10 -20.77
C ASP A 332 14.43 17.29 -20.21
N LEU A 333 13.41 16.82 -20.95
CA LEU A 333 12.02 16.89 -20.49
C LEU A 333 11.77 15.97 -19.29
N CYS A 334 12.29 14.73 -19.31
CA CYS A 334 12.21 13.81 -18.17
C CYS A 334 12.92 14.37 -16.94
N TYR A 335 14.12 14.93 -17.12
CA TYR A 335 14.87 15.60 -16.08
C TYR A 335 14.09 16.76 -15.46
N SER A 336 13.64 17.70 -16.30
CA SER A 336 12.91 18.90 -15.84
C SER A 336 11.59 18.55 -15.14
N LEU A 337 10.87 17.53 -15.64
CA LEU A 337 9.66 17.04 -15.02
C LEU A 337 9.95 16.44 -13.63
N GLN A 338 10.99 15.61 -13.48
CA GLN A 338 11.36 15.05 -12.18
C GLN A 338 11.75 16.15 -11.19
N GLU A 339 12.64 17.06 -11.56
CA GLU A 339 13.06 18.15 -10.67
C GLU A 339 11.88 18.99 -10.21
N THR A 340 10.95 19.34 -11.13
CA THR A 340 9.78 20.15 -10.79
C THR A 340 8.83 19.40 -9.86
N LEU A 341 8.43 18.17 -10.23
CA LEU A 341 7.47 17.40 -9.45
C LEU A 341 8.02 17.03 -8.07
N PHE A 342 9.28 16.62 -7.99
CA PHE A 342 9.88 16.17 -6.74
C PHE A 342 10.19 17.33 -5.81
N ALA A 343 10.59 18.50 -6.32
CA ALA A 343 10.71 19.70 -5.50
C ALA A 343 9.38 20.07 -4.83
N MET A 344 8.27 20.01 -5.58
CA MET A 344 6.92 20.24 -5.03
C MET A 344 6.58 19.25 -3.92
N LEU A 345 6.90 17.96 -4.10
CA LEU A 345 6.68 16.93 -3.07
C LEU A 345 7.52 17.14 -1.83
N VAL A 346 8.80 17.50 -1.99
CA VAL A 346 9.70 17.83 -0.88
C VAL A 346 9.16 19.02 -0.10
N GLU A 347 8.71 20.08 -0.78
CA GLU A 347 8.16 21.27 -0.15
C GLU A 347 6.92 20.97 0.72
N ILE A 348 5.92 20.25 0.19
CA ILE A 348 4.73 19.93 0.98
C ILE A 348 5.04 18.98 2.15
N THR A 349 6.02 18.09 1.98
CA THR A 349 6.46 17.17 3.03
C THR A 349 7.16 17.96 4.14
N GLU A 350 8.04 18.89 3.79
CA GLU A 350 8.71 19.77 4.74
C GLU A 350 7.70 20.65 5.52
N ARG A 351 6.69 21.20 4.85
CA ARG A 351 5.61 21.95 5.51
C ARG A 351 4.87 21.10 6.54
N ALA A 352 4.55 19.85 6.19
CA ALA A 352 3.89 18.92 7.12
C ALA A 352 4.79 18.51 8.29
N MET A 353 6.09 18.28 8.05
CA MET A 353 7.07 18.02 9.12
C MET A 353 7.12 19.15 10.13
N ALA A 354 7.20 20.40 9.64
CA ALA A 354 7.19 21.57 10.50
C ALA A 354 5.87 21.70 11.30
N HIS A 355 4.75 21.34 10.69
CA HIS A 355 3.43 21.36 11.34
C HIS A 355 3.27 20.27 12.41
N CYS A 356 3.81 19.08 12.17
CA CYS A 356 3.71 17.94 13.08
C CYS A 356 4.83 17.88 14.15
N ASP A 357 5.78 18.82 14.10
CA ASP A 357 6.99 18.82 14.93
C ASP A 357 7.78 17.49 14.87
N THR A 358 7.91 16.93 13.66
CA THR A 358 8.72 15.73 13.40
C THR A 358 9.89 16.03 12.47
N LYS A 359 10.93 15.23 12.58
CA LYS A 359 12.15 15.34 11.78
C LYS A 359 12.30 14.20 10.78
N ASP A 360 11.58 13.11 10.98
CA ASP A 360 11.74 11.91 10.18
C ASP A 360 10.68 11.82 9.10
N VAL A 361 11.10 11.41 7.91
CA VAL A 361 10.22 11.16 6.77
C VAL A 361 10.32 9.69 6.37
N LEU A 362 9.17 9.09 6.08
CA LEU A 362 9.09 7.79 5.43
C LEU A 362 8.47 7.98 4.04
N ILE A 363 9.16 7.55 2.99
CA ILE A 363 8.57 7.51 1.64
C ILE A 363 8.07 6.10 1.35
N VAL A 364 6.82 6.00 0.89
CA VAL A 364 6.17 4.73 0.48
C VAL A 364 5.44 4.89 -0.85
N GLY A 365 5.07 3.76 -1.45
CA GLY A 365 4.45 3.69 -2.77
C GLY A 365 5.47 3.61 -3.91
N GLY A 366 5.00 3.24 -5.10
CA GLY A 366 5.90 2.90 -6.20
C GLY A 366 6.77 4.03 -6.74
N VAL A 367 6.36 5.30 -6.60
CA VAL A 367 7.21 6.44 -6.96
C VAL A 367 8.31 6.65 -5.90
N GLY A 368 8.12 6.12 -4.70
CA GLY A 368 9.12 6.10 -3.64
C GLY A 368 10.38 5.30 -3.97
N CYS A 369 10.35 4.42 -4.97
CA CYS A 369 11.54 3.74 -5.52
C CYS A 369 12.51 4.70 -6.22
N ASN A 370 12.06 5.88 -6.65
CA ASN A 370 12.85 6.78 -7.48
C ASN A 370 14.04 7.35 -6.69
N GLU A 371 15.26 7.10 -7.15
CA GLU A 371 16.48 7.48 -6.45
C GLU A 371 16.63 9.00 -6.34
N ARG A 372 16.17 9.74 -7.36
CA ARG A 372 16.24 11.20 -7.37
C ARG A 372 15.30 11.82 -6.34
N LEU A 373 14.06 11.33 -6.23
CA LEU A 373 13.14 11.75 -5.16
C LEU A 373 13.72 11.45 -3.78
N GLN A 374 14.28 10.25 -3.58
CA GLN A 374 14.93 9.90 -2.32
C GLN A 374 16.14 10.79 -2.02
N GLU A 375 16.96 11.13 -3.01
CA GLU A 375 18.08 12.05 -2.85
C GLU A 375 17.61 13.44 -2.38
N MET A 376 16.64 14.04 -3.08
CA MET A 376 16.12 15.36 -2.74
C MET A 376 15.49 15.38 -1.33
N MET A 377 14.72 14.35 -0.99
CA MET A 377 14.13 14.24 0.35
C MET A 377 15.18 14.02 1.44
N ARG A 378 16.25 13.26 1.14
CA ARG A 378 17.35 13.02 2.09
C ARG A 378 18.12 14.31 2.38
N THR A 379 18.33 15.15 1.37
CA THR A 379 18.92 16.48 1.56
C THR A 379 18.07 17.33 2.50
N MET A 380 16.77 17.48 2.21
CA MET A 380 15.86 18.25 3.06
C MET A 380 15.79 17.72 4.50
N CYS A 381 15.67 16.39 4.68
CA CYS A 381 15.67 15.79 6.03
C CYS A 381 16.99 16.05 6.77
N GLY A 382 18.12 15.95 6.07
CA GLY A 382 19.45 16.21 6.65
C GLY A 382 19.61 17.65 7.13
N GLU A 383 19.13 18.62 6.35
CA GLU A 383 19.14 20.05 6.72
C GLU A 383 18.25 20.35 7.95
N ARG A 384 17.20 19.56 8.17
CA ARG A 384 16.34 19.63 9.37
C ARG A 384 16.82 18.77 10.54
N GLY A 385 17.95 18.08 10.40
CA GLY A 385 18.51 17.22 11.44
C GLY A 385 17.69 15.95 11.70
N GLY A 386 16.99 15.44 10.69
CA GLY A 386 16.23 14.20 10.73
C GLY A 386 16.69 13.17 9.70
N LYS A 387 15.89 12.11 9.52
CA LYS A 387 16.24 10.99 8.65
C LYS A 387 15.16 10.72 7.61
N LEU A 388 15.63 10.36 6.43
CA LEU A 388 14.80 9.72 5.41
C LEU A 388 14.83 8.20 5.59
N PHE A 389 13.66 7.62 5.75
CA PHE A 389 13.40 6.19 5.63
C PHE A 389 12.75 5.92 4.27
N ALA A 390 13.28 4.97 3.53
CA ALA A 390 12.73 4.52 2.26
C ALA A 390 12.88 3.01 2.17
N THR A 391 11.90 2.36 1.55
CA THR A 391 11.98 0.93 1.23
C THR A 391 12.57 0.72 -0.16
N ASP A 392 13.01 -0.52 -0.45
CA ASP A 392 13.39 -0.92 -1.80
C ASP A 392 12.20 -1.46 -2.61
N ASP A 393 12.43 -1.75 -3.90
CA ASP A 393 11.46 -2.28 -4.87
C ASP A 393 10.66 -3.51 -4.41
N ARG A 394 11.17 -4.28 -3.44
CA ARG A 394 10.46 -5.45 -2.90
C ARG A 394 9.21 -5.03 -2.13
N TYR A 395 9.21 -3.83 -1.54
CA TYR A 395 8.16 -3.36 -0.63
C TYR A 395 7.48 -2.05 -1.06
N CYS A 396 8.17 -1.18 -1.80
CA CYS A 396 7.58 0.06 -2.34
C CYS A 396 6.46 -0.20 -3.36
N ILE A 397 6.62 -1.25 -4.17
CA ILE A 397 5.63 -1.65 -5.17
C ILE A 397 4.56 -2.51 -4.50
N ASP A 398 3.30 -2.29 -4.87
CA ASP A 398 2.13 -3.03 -4.35
C ASP A 398 2.40 -4.53 -4.25
N ASN A 399 2.23 -5.09 -3.05
CA ASN A 399 2.59 -6.47 -2.73
C ASN A 399 1.64 -7.08 -1.69
N GLY A 400 1.55 -8.41 -1.65
CA GLY A 400 0.64 -9.09 -0.73
C GLY A 400 1.11 -9.06 0.73
N ALA A 401 2.43 -8.96 0.96
CA ALA A 401 3.00 -8.94 2.30
C ALA A 401 2.55 -7.71 3.12
N MET A 402 2.44 -6.52 2.51
CA MET A 402 1.98 -5.32 3.23
C MET A 402 0.55 -5.47 3.73
N ILE A 403 -0.29 -6.14 2.95
CA ILE A 403 -1.68 -6.45 3.30
C ILE A 403 -1.74 -7.51 4.38
N ALA A 404 -0.93 -8.56 4.28
CA ALA A 404 -0.83 -9.61 5.29
C ALA A 404 -0.41 -9.03 6.64
N TYR A 405 0.68 -8.24 6.66
CA TYR A 405 1.21 -7.65 7.88
C TYR A 405 0.19 -6.73 8.58
N THR A 406 -0.39 -5.80 7.84
CA THR A 406 -1.34 -4.83 8.39
C THR A 406 -2.63 -5.50 8.86
N GLY A 407 -3.11 -6.49 8.10
CA GLY A 407 -4.26 -7.28 8.51
C GLY A 407 -3.97 -8.14 9.74
N LEU A 408 -2.73 -8.63 9.89
CA LEU A 408 -2.29 -9.39 11.05
C LEU A 408 -2.16 -8.51 12.31
N LEU A 409 -1.70 -7.26 12.16
CA LEU A 409 -1.73 -6.26 13.24
C LEU A 409 -3.15 -6.02 13.73
N ALA A 410 -4.10 -5.81 12.81
CA ALA A 410 -5.52 -5.63 13.15
C ALA A 410 -6.11 -6.90 13.80
N TYR A 411 -5.81 -8.08 13.24
CA TYR A 411 -6.28 -9.37 13.74
C TYR A 411 -5.80 -9.66 15.18
N ALA A 412 -4.53 -9.38 15.47
CA ALA A 412 -3.97 -9.53 16.81
C ALA A 412 -4.66 -8.65 17.86
N HIS A 413 -5.32 -7.57 17.42
CA HIS A 413 -6.12 -6.67 18.25
C HIS A 413 -7.63 -6.95 18.16
N GLY A 414 -8.01 -8.15 17.72
CA GLY A 414 -9.40 -8.62 17.71
C GLY A 414 -10.27 -8.09 16.56
N ILE A 415 -9.68 -7.43 15.55
CA ILE A 415 -10.42 -6.95 14.38
C ILE A 415 -10.56 -8.08 13.38
N THR A 416 -11.80 -8.37 12.99
CA THR A 416 -12.14 -9.23 11.85
C THR A 416 -13.24 -8.59 11.02
N THR A 417 -13.39 -9.01 9.77
CA THR A 417 -14.42 -8.55 8.85
C THR A 417 -15.41 -9.67 8.58
N PRO A 418 -16.70 -9.50 8.94
CA PRO A 418 -17.76 -10.44 8.58
C PRO A 418 -17.85 -10.67 7.06
N LEU A 419 -18.37 -11.82 6.65
CA LEU A 419 -18.41 -12.20 5.23
C LEU A 419 -19.29 -11.22 4.41
N GLU A 420 -20.36 -10.71 4.99
CA GLU A 420 -21.27 -9.71 4.43
C GLU A 420 -20.60 -8.33 4.27
N GLU A 421 -19.61 -8.01 5.10
CA GLU A 421 -18.87 -6.74 5.09
C GLU A 421 -17.55 -6.82 4.31
N SER A 422 -17.18 -8.02 3.88
CA SER A 422 -15.99 -8.30 3.05
C SER A 422 -16.18 -7.88 1.58
N THR A 423 -16.67 -6.66 1.38
CA THR A 423 -16.85 -5.98 0.10
C THR A 423 -15.57 -5.24 -0.31
N PHE A 424 -15.61 -4.50 -1.42
CA PHE A 424 -14.54 -3.58 -1.82
C PHE A 424 -15.10 -2.17 -1.97
N THR A 425 -14.23 -1.17 -1.85
CA THR A 425 -14.56 0.22 -2.12
C THR A 425 -13.44 0.87 -2.94
N GLN A 426 -13.81 1.62 -3.98
CA GLN A 426 -12.83 2.35 -4.79
C GLN A 426 -12.26 3.55 -4.04
N ARG A 427 -13.00 4.06 -3.05
CA ARG A 427 -12.64 5.21 -2.22
C ARG A 427 -12.66 4.76 -0.77
N PHE A 428 -11.49 4.65 -0.18
CA PHE A 428 -11.30 4.35 1.24
C PHE A 428 -10.27 5.33 1.76
N ARG A 429 -10.70 6.38 2.49
CA ARG A 429 -9.71 7.35 2.97
C ARG A 429 -8.81 6.72 4.04
N THR A 430 -7.57 7.17 4.08
CA THR A 430 -6.57 6.71 5.05
C THR A 430 -7.01 7.01 6.49
N ASP A 431 -7.68 8.14 6.71
CA ASP A 431 -8.15 8.60 8.02
C ASP A 431 -9.42 7.91 8.53
N GLU A 432 -10.10 7.12 7.69
CA GLU A 432 -11.25 6.30 8.10
C GLU A 432 -10.82 5.12 8.99
N VAL A 433 -9.55 4.69 8.91
CA VAL A 433 -9.01 3.56 9.68
C VAL A 433 -8.59 3.99 11.08
N LEU A 434 -9.09 3.29 12.09
CA LEU A 434 -8.58 3.35 13.45
C LEU A 434 -7.44 2.33 13.59
N ALA A 435 -6.20 2.81 13.66
CA ALA A 435 -5.00 1.98 13.83
C ALA A 435 -4.82 1.59 15.31
N VAL A 436 -5.69 0.70 15.79
CA VAL A 436 -5.74 0.24 17.19
C VAL A 436 -4.43 -0.35 17.70
N TRP A 437 -3.60 -0.88 16.80
CA TRP A 437 -2.30 -1.48 17.09
C TRP A 437 -1.20 -0.47 17.41
N ARG A 438 -1.41 0.83 17.16
CA ARG A 438 -0.44 1.89 17.48
C ARG A 438 -0.66 2.55 18.82
N GLY A 439 -1.79 2.30 19.48
CA GLY A 439 -2.04 2.86 20.80
C GLY A 439 -0.99 2.38 21.80
N LYS A 440 -0.44 3.29 22.61
CA LYS A 440 0.28 2.89 23.83
C LYS A 440 -0.70 2.06 24.66
N GLU A 441 -0.38 0.79 24.84
CA GLU A 441 -1.23 -0.16 25.56
C GLU A 441 -1.78 0.45 26.85
N HIS A 442 -3.10 0.40 27.03
CA HIS A 442 -3.57 -0.19 28.27
C HIS A 442 -3.06 -1.62 28.24
N SER A 443 -1.99 -1.87 28.99
CA SER A 443 -1.33 -3.16 29.12
C SER A 443 -2.37 -4.27 29.31
N PHE A 444 -2.46 -5.20 28.36
CA PHE A 444 -3.27 -6.41 28.46
C PHE A 444 -2.72 -7.44 29.48
N ALA A 445 -1.84 -7.00 30.39
CA ALA A 445 -1.31 -7.81 31.47
C ALA A 445 -2.28 -7.96 32.66
N ASP A 446 -3.30 -7.09 32.80
CA ASP A 446 -4.13 -7.05 34.02
C ASP A 446 -5.49 -7.77 33.93
N HIS A 447 -5.75 -8.54 32.86
CA HIS A 447 -7.04 -9.26 32.71
C HIS A 447 -6.96 -10.78 32.91
N CYS A 448 -5.82 -11.30 33.37
CA CYS A 448 -5.67 -12.73 33.68
C CYS A 448 -5.55 -13.05 35.18
N GLU A 449 -5.52 -12.06 36.09
CA GLU A 449 -5.32 -12.31 37.54
C GLU A 449 -6.51 -11.98 38.47
N THR A 450 -7.68 -11.57 37.97
CA THR A 450 -8.83 -11.23 38.85
C THR A 450 -10.04 -12.18 38.75
N LYS A 451 -9.80 -13.47 38.43
CA LYS A 451 -10.78 -14.55 38.64
C LYS A 451 -10.20 -15.73 39.40
N SER A 452 -9.63 -15.47 40.57
CA SER A 452 -9.44 -16.48 41.61
C SER A 452 -9.27 -15.82 42.97
N SER A 453 -10.39 -15.45 43.58
CA SER A 453 -10.52 -15.25 45.03
C SER A 453 -12.00 -15.25 45.41
#